data_AF-A0A6P0S5N2-F1
#
_entry.id   AF-A0A6P0S5N2-F1
#
_cell.length_a   1.000
_cell.length_b   1.000
_cell.length_c   1.000
_cell.angle_alpha   90.00
_cell.angle_beta   90.00
_cell.angle_gamma   90.00
#
_symmetry.space_group_name_H-M   'P 1'
#
loop_
_entity.id
_entity.type
_entity.pdbx_description
1 polymer ?
#
loop_
_entity_poly.entity_id
_entity_poly.type
_entity_poly.pdbx_seq_one_letter_code
_entity_poly.pdbx_strand_id
1 'polypeptide(L)' 'QQEAVKLGFRAMQYNLVVSTNTGAVRLWQKLGFEIVGTLPEAFLHPSLGFVDAYVMYKKLEM' A
#
# COMPACT_ATOMS: atom_id res chain seq x y z
N GLN A 1 8.76 0.23 -10.61
CA GLN A 1 9.83 0.81 -9.76
C GLN A 1 11.02 1.35 -10.55
N GLN A 2 11.49 0.70 -11.62
CA GLN A 2 12.67 1.16 -12.38
C GLN A 2 12.54 2.61 -12.88
N GLU A 3 11.37 3.00 -13.40
CA GLU A 3 11.16 4.38 -13.86
C GLU A 3 11.20 5.40 -12.70
N ALA A 4 10.64 5.05 -11.54
CA ALA A 4 10.72 5.89 -10.35
C ALA A 4 12.19 6.10 -9.91
N VAL A 5 13.02 5.05 -9.98
CA VAL A 5 14.45 5.15 -9.70
C VAL A 5 15.14 6.08 -10.72
N LYS A 6 14.88 5.90 -12.03
CA LYS A 6 15.44 6.76 -13.09
C LYS A 6 15.09 8.24 -12.92
N LEU A 7 13.88 8.53 -12.44
CA LEU A 7 13.41 9.88 -12.15
C LEU A 7 13.91 10.45 -10.81
N GLY A 8 14.74 9.71 -10.08
CA GLY A 8 15.34 10.17 -8.82
C GLY A 8 14.43 10.07 -7.59
N PHE A 9 13.30 9.34 -7.68
CA PHE A 9 12.47 9.09 -6.50
C PHE A 9 13.19 8.18 -5.50
N ARG A 10 13.09 8.51 -4.22
CA ARG A 10 13.72 7.76 -3.12
C ARG A 10 12.83 6.65 -2.54
N ALA A 11 11.53 6.71 -2.83
CA ALA A 11 10.54 5.78 -2.29
C ALA A 11 9.25 5.80 -3.12
N MET A 12 8.39 4.82 -2.88
CA MET A 12 7.00 4.79 -3.34
C MET A 12 6.07 4.60 -2.14
N GLN A 13 4.89 5.23 -2.20
CA GLN A 13 3.85 5.10 -1.18
C GLN A 13 2.50 4.84 -1.83
N TYR A 14 1.76 3.89 -1.27
CA TYR A 14 0.33 3.74 -1.49
C TYR A 14 -0.39 4.29 -0.27
N ASN A 15 -1.17 5.35 -0.48
CA ASN A 15 -1.87 6.05 0.60
C ASN A 15 -3.08 5.27 1.14
N LEU A 16 -3.67 4.42 0.31
CA LEU A 16 -4.90 3.70 0.63
C LEU A 16 -4.91 2.35 -0.07
N VAL A 17 -4.57 1.31 0.69
CA VAL A 17 -4.74 -0.09 0.29
C VAL A 17 -5.81 -0.70 1.19
N VAL A 18 -7.00 -0.96 0.66
CA VAL A 18 -8.12 -1.52 1.44
C VAL A 18 -7.69 -2.84 2.09
N SER A 19 -7.86 -2.94 3.41
CA SER A 19 -7.35 -4.07 4.23
C SER A 19 -7.88 -5.42 3.78
N THR A 20 -9.12 -5.46 3.28
CA THR A 20 -9.80 -6.67 2.79
C THR A 20 -9.41 -7.05 1.37
N ASN A 21 -8.69 -6.20 0.63
CA ASN A 21 -8.09 -6.57 -0.66
C ASN A 21 -6.81 -7.39 -0.44
N THR A 22 -6.98 -8.59 0.12
CA THR A 22 -5.86 -9.45 0.53
C THR A 22 -4.96 -9.85 -0.63
N GLY A 23 -5.48 -9.86 -1.87
CA GLY A 23 -4.70 -10.08 -3.08
C GLY A 23 -3.68 -8.96 -3.32
N ALA A 24 -4.12 -7.70 -3.27
CA ALA A 24 -3.24 -6.54 -3.39
C ALA A 24 -2.25 -6.46 -2.23
N VAL A 25 -2.71 -6.66 -0.98
CA VAL A 25 -1.84 -6.61 0.21
C VAL A 25 -0.69 -7.62 0.09
N ARG A 26 -0.99 -8.89 -0.22
CA ARG A 26 0.05 -9.92 -0.41
C ARG A 26 0.99 -9.61 -1.58
N LEU A 27 0.44 -9.11 -2.69
CA LEU A 27 1.25 -8.74 -3.85
C LEU A 27 2.24 -7.63 -3.49
N TRP A 28 1.79 -6.57 -2.82
CA TRP A 28 2.66 -5.44 -2.46
C TRP A 28 3.72 -5.83 -1.45
N GLN A 29 3.37 -6.63 -0.44
CA GLN A 29 4.36 -7.20 0.49
C GLN A 29 5.42 -8.02 -0.25
N LYS A 30 5.02 -8.88 -1.19
CA LYS A 30 5.95 -9.65 -2.03
C LYS A 30 6.84 -8.75 -2.90
N LEU A 31 6.33 -7.60 -3.34
CA LEU A 31 7.10 -6.61 -4.09
C LEU A 31 7.93 -5.69 -3.18
N GLY A 32 8.01 -5.95 -1.87
CA GLY A 32 8.86 -5.22 -0.93
C GLY A 32 8.25 -3.93 -0.40
N PHE A 33 6.93 -3.78 -0.42
CA PHE A 33 6.23 -2.75 0.36
C PHE A 33 5.93 -3.24 1.76
N GLU A 34 6.04 -2.36 2.74
CA GLU A 34 5.69 -2.58 4.13
C GLU A 34 4.44 -1.79 4.49
N ILE A 35 3.61 -2.33 5.38
CA ILE A 35 2.52 -1.56 5.98
C ILE A 35 3.13 -0.65 7.04
N VAL A 36 3.05 0.66 6.84
CA VAL A 36 3.61 1.68 7.75
C VAL A 36 2.54 2.41 8.55
N GLY A 37 1.27 2.18 8.23
CA GLY A 37 0.15 2.72 8.98
C GLY A 37 -1.16 2.06 8.62
N THR A 38 -2.11 2.14 9.56
CA THR A 38 -3.49 1.67 9.39
C THR A 38 -4.43 2.82 9.65
N LEU A 39 -5.32 3.09 8.71
CA LEU A 39 -6.40 4.04 8.82
C LEU A 39 -7.67 3.26 9.18
N PRO A 40 -8.15 3.35 10.43
CA PRO A 40 -9.32 2.59 10.85
C PRO A 40 -10.57 3.08 10.10
N GLU A 41 -11.44 2.14 9.70
CA GLU A 41 -12.75 2.43 9.08
C GLU A 41 -12.71 3.34 7.83
N ALA A 42 -11.57 3.41 7.14
CA ALA A 42 -11.31 4.36 6.06
C ALA A 42 -12.00 4.05 4.73
N PHE A 43 -12.60 2.86 4.57
CA PHE A 43 -13.24 2.45 3.32
C PHE A 43 -14.57 1.75 3.58
N LEU A 44 -15.64 2.19 2.89
CA LEU A 44 -16.95 1.53 2.94
C LEU A 44 -17.00 0.38 1.93
N HIS A 45 -16.78 -0.84 2.39
CA HIS A 45 -16.85 -2.04 1.57
C HIS A 45 -18.32 -2.45 1.30
N PRO A 46 -18.70 -2.79 0.04
CA PRO A 46 -20.09 -3.05 -0.33
C PRO A 46 -20.80 -4.13 0.50
N SER A 47 -20.07 -5.12 0.99
CA SER A 47 -20.61 -6.24 1.78
C SER A 47 -20.07 -6.36 3.20
N LEU A 48 -19.03 -5.60 3.56
CA LEU A 48 -18.33 -5.76 4.85
C LEU A 48 -18.47 -4.52 5.75
N GLY A 49 -19.17 -3.49 5.29
CA GLY A 49 -19.26 -2.22 6.02
C GLY A 49 -17.96 -1.45 6.00
N PHE A 50 -17.71 -0.62 7.02
CA PHE A 50 -16.45 0.11 7.15
C PHE A 50 -15.31 -0.84 7.48
N VAL A 51 -14.24 -0.76 6.69
CA VAL A 51 -13.03 -1.55 6.85
C VAL A 51 -11.81 -0.64 6.83
N ASP A 52 -10.72 -1.12 7.41
CA ASP A 52 -9.47 -0.37 7.47
C ASP A 52 -8.83 -0.22 6.09
N ALA A 53 -7.94 0.76 5.97
CA ALA A 53 -7.00 0.85 4.86
C ALA A 53 -5.56 0.97 5.37
N TYR A 54 -4.62 0.40 4.62
CA TYR A 54 -3.20 0.50 4.93
C TYR A 54 -2.55 1.62 4.12
N VAL A 55 -1.66 2.36 4.79
CA VAL A 55 -0.59 3.10 4.12
C VAL A 55 0.57 2.13 3.93
N MET A 56 0.99 1.93 2.69
CA MET A 56 2.10 1.04 2.37
C MET A 56 3.26 1.83 1.77
N TYR A 57 4.48 1.50 2.18
CA TYR A 57 5.70 2.22 1.81
C TYR A 57 6.77 1.26 1.31
N LYS A 58 7.54 1.69 0.31
CA LYS A 58 8.74 1.00 -0.15
C LYS A 58 9.87 2.00 -0.38
N LYS A 59 11.00 1.80 0.28
CA LYS A 59 12.25 2.48 -0.06
C LYS A 59 12.75 1.98 -1.43
N LEU A 60 13.14 2.88 -2.31
CA LEU A 60 13.79 2.52 -3.56
C LEU A 60 15.31 2.55 -3.34
N GLU A 61 15.96 1.43 -3.59
CA GLU A 61 17.42 1.38 -3.65
C GLU A 61 17.87 2.05 -4.95
N MET A 62 18.89 2.90 -4.86
CA MET A 62 19.52 3.60 -5.97
C MET A 62 20.57 2.71 -6.64
#